data_AF-A0A2W4L6K8-F1
#
_entry.id   AF-A0A2W4L6K8-F1
#
_cell.length_a   1.000
_cell.length_b   1.000
_cell.length_c   1.000
_cell.angle_alpha   90.00
_cell.angle_beta   90.00
_cell.angle_gamma   90.00
#
_symmetry.space_group_name_H-M   'P 1'
#
loop_
_entity.id
_entity.type
_entity.pdbx_description
1 polymer ?
#
loop_
_entity_poly.entity_id
_entity_poly.type
_entity_poly.pdbx_seq_one_letter_code
_entity_poly.pdbx_strand_id
1 'polypeptide(L)'
;MSPEELSQHLSLIDRGGVGDQRRGGIDVRQYEDTTCGTTSLIIARAEADPLYALSLTEGDFEENFKRERDRVHEWTNTHRLPGGIPHWPQALGTTPPDMAAYLNQHADAMGTEYEWRLVDDTDQRDVSRDMRDALTAANEGTPVPVLVANQNPADGMHYVLIVGNEGGDVLIYEPTGGETVRVPEEDFLNGNLSDSAGFDHVQSVMVPK
;
A
#
# COMPACT_ATOMS: atom_id res chain seq x y z
N MET A 1 12.63 -23.09 13.98
CA MET A 1 11.57 -22.40 13.25
C MET A 1 11.19 -23.26 12.05
N SER A 2 9.96 -23.76 12.01
CA SER A 2 9.39 -24.46 10.85
C SER A 2 9.14 -23.47 9.70
N PRO A 3 8.94 -23.93 8.45
CA PRO A 3 8.56 -23.05 7.35
C PRO A 3 7.26 -22.25 7.61
N GLU A 4 6.33 -22.85 8.35
CA GLU A 4 5.08 -22.21 8.76
C GLU A 4 5.32 -21.11 9.80
N GLU A 5 6.17 -21.38 10.80
CA GLU A 5 6.58 -20.36 11.79
C GLU A 5 7.33 -19.20 11.12
N LEU A 6 8.18 -19.47 10.12
CA LEU A 6 8.85 -18.43 9.33
C LEU A 6 7.83 -17.57 8.56
N SER A 7 6.86 -18.18 7.90
CA SER A 7 5.83 -17.44 7.14
C SER A 7 4.99 -16.52 8.04
N GLN A 8 4.72 -16.94 9.28
CA GLN A 8 3.95 -16.14 10.24
C GLN A 8 4.69 -14.88 10.70
N HIS A 9 6.02 -14.89 10.66
CA HIS A 9 6.86 -13.79 11.12
C HIS A 9 7.39 -12.89 10.00
N LEU A 10 7.55 -13.40 8.78
CA LEU A 10 8.24 -12.72 7.69
C LEU A 10 7.31 -12.03 6.68
N SER A 11 6.01 -12.00 6.95
CA SER A 11 5.02 -11.28 6.14
C SER A 11 3.87 -10.83 7.04
N LEU A 12 3.28 -9.67 6.76
CA LEU A 12 2.16 -9.13 7.57
C LEU A 12 0.78 -9.49 7.00
N ILE A 13 0.72 -9.86 5.72
CA ILE A 13 -0.51 -10.27 5.03
C ILE A 13 -0.35 -11.66 4.41
N ASP A 14 -1.42 -12.41 4.22
CA ASP A 14 -1.38 -13.64 3.44
C ASP A 14 -1.41 -13.28 1.95
N ARG A 15 -0.28 -13.44 1.26
CA ARG A 15 -0.10 -13.02 -0.15
C ARG A 15 -1.06 -13.70 -1.13
N GLY A 16 -1.67 -14.82 -0.77
CA GLY A 16 -2.75 -15.47 -1.54
C GLY A 16 -4.08 -15.55 -0.79
N GLY A 17 -4.13 -15.03 0.44
CA GLY A 17 -5.31 -15.09 1.29
C GLY A 17 -6.18 -13.87 1.07
N VAL A 18 -7.38 -14.08 0.54
CA VAL A 18 -8.42 -13.05 0.52
C VAL A 18 -9.12 -12.92 1.88
N GLY A 19 -9.68 -11.73 2.13
CA GLY A 19 -10.38 -11.40 3.37
C GLY A 19 -9.47 -10.84 4.45
N ASP A 20 -9.92 -10.92 5.71
CA ASP A 20 -9.28 -10.32 6.87
C ASP A 20 -7.81 -10.77 7.03
N GLN A 21 -6.91 -9.80 7.07
CA GLN A 21 -5.49 -10.00 7.29
C GLN A 21 -5.20 -9.89 8.78
N ARG A 22 -4.64 -10.96 9.36
CA ARG A 22 -4.39 -11.02 10.81
C ARG A 22 -3.00 -11.54 11.15
N ARG A 23 -2.42 -11.03 12.23
CA ARG A 23 -1.16 -11.50 12.82
C ARG A 23 -1.27 -11.58 14.33
N GLY A 24 -0.96 -12.75 14.89
CA GLY A 24 -1.14 -12.99 16.33
C GLY A 24 -2.57 -12.81 16.83
N GLY A 25 -3.58 -12.95 15.95
CA GLY A 25 -4.99 -12.67 16.28
C GLY A 25 -5.38 -11.19 16.23
N ILE A 26 -4.47 -10.31 15.82
CA ILE A 26 -4.69 -8.87 15.64
C ILE A 26 -4.86 -8.56 14.17
N ASP A 27 -5.82 -7.72 13.83
CA ASP A 27 -6.07 -7.32 12.44
C ASP A 27 -4.96 -6.39 11.96
N VAL A 28 -4.38 -6.68 10.80
CA VAL A 28 -3.43 -5.78 10.16
C VAL A 28 -4.26 -4.78 9.39
N ARG A 29 -4.56 -3.64 10.02
CA ARG A 29 -5.40 -2.57 9.46
C ARG A 29 -4.92 -1.19 9.91
N GLN A 30 -5.41 -0.14 9.27
CA GLN A 30 -5.29 1.22 9.78
C GLN A 30 -6.21 1.37 11.01
N TYR A 31 -5.68 1.96 12.07
CA TYR A 31 -6.45 2.21 13.30
C TYR A 31 -6.89 3.66 13.45
N GLU A 32 -6.48 4.52 12.51
CA GLU A 32 -6.82 5.94 12.43
C GLU A 32 -7.15 6.30 10.98
N ASP A 33 -8.16 7.14 10.76
CA ASP A 33 -8.74 7.44 9.44
C ASP A 33 -7.73 7.96 8.40
N THR A 34 -6.62 8.54 8.87
CA THR A 34 -5.60 9.17 8.02
C THR A 34 -4.33 8.34 7.85
N THR A 35 -4.37 7.07 8.27
CA THR A 35 -3.20 6.17 8.26
C THR A 35 -3.28 5.07 7.20
N CYS A 36 -4.18 5.17 6.21
CA CYS A 36 -4.25 4.25 5.06
C CYS A 36 -2.90 4.14 4.31
N GLY A 37 -2.30 5.30 3.98
CA GLY A 37 -0.99 5.38 3.32
C GLY A 37 0.13 4.82 4.21
N THR A 38 0.17 5.23 5.48
CA THR A 38 1.13 4.71 6.46
C THR A 38 1.08 3.19 6.60
N THR A 39 -0.12 2.63 6.70
CA THR A 39 -0.35 1.19 6.82
C THR A 39 0.13 0.48 5.56
N SER A 40 -0.19 1.03 4.38
CA SER A 40 0.29 0.52 3.09
C SER A 40 1.81 0.54 2.98
N LEU A 41 2.50 1.58 3.49
CA LEU A 41 3.97 1.65 3.52
C LEU A 41 4.59 0.59 4.41
N ILE A 42 4.03 0.37 5.60
CA ILE A 42 4.52 -0.64 6.53
C ILE A 42 4.42 -2.02 5.91
N ILE A 43 3.28 -2.33 5.28
CA ILE A 43 3.08 -3.63 4.62
C ILE A 43 4.01 -3.75 3.42
N ALA A 44 4.07 -2.75 2.53
CA ALA A 44 4.96 -2.78 1.37
C ALA A 44 6.42 -3.06 1.77
N ARG A 45 6.90 -2.38 2.82
CA ARG A 45 8.25 -2.60 3.35
C ARG A 45 8.40 -3.97 4.01
N ALA A 46 7.43 -4.41 4.80
CA ALA A 46 7.49 -5.73 5.45
C ALA A 46 7.50 -6.88 4.43
N GLU A 47 6.82 -6.72 3.30
CA GLU A 47 6.83 -7.71 2.23
C GLU A 47 8.18 -7.76 1.48
N ALA A 48 8.95 -6.68 1.49
CA ALA A 48 10.28 -6.62 0.87
C ALA A 48 11.44 -6.89 1.84
N ASP A 49 11.26 -6.60 3.13
CA ASP A 49 12.28 -6.68 4.18
C ASP A 49 11.86 -7.66 5.30
N PRO A 50 12.29 -8.94 5.22
CA PRO A 50 11.95 -9.94 6.21
C PRO A 50 12.45 -9.60 7.63
N LEU A 51 13.54 -8.85 7.77
CA LEU A 51 14.05 -8.44 9.09
C LEU A 51 13.17 -7.34 9.69
N TYR A 52 12.67 -6.44 8.86
CA TYR A 52 11.68 -5.46 9.28
C TYR A 52 10.35 -6.13 9.67
N ALA A 53 9.84 -7.07 8.87
CA ALA A 53 8.65 -7.85 9.21
C ALA A 53 8.82 -8.58 10.56
N LEU A 54 9.97 -9.25 10.75
CA LEU A 54 10.29 -9.91 12.01
C LEU A 54 10.32 -8.94 13.19
N SER A 55 10.88 -7.74 13.02
CA SER A 55 10.94 -6.72 14.08
C SER A 55 9.57 -6.24 14.55
N LEU A 56 8.55 -6.35 13.69
CA LEU A 56 7.17 -6.01 14.02
C LEU A 56 6.46 -7.19 14.69
N THR A 57 6.66 -8.40 14.18
CA THR A 57 5.95 -9.61 14.65
C THR A 57 6.59 -10.27 15.87
N GLU A 58 7.81 -9.90 16.24
CA GLU A 58 8.45 -10.40 17.46
C GLU A 58 7.87 -9.72 18.72
N GLY A 59 7.36 -10.53 19.65
CA GLY A 59 6.78 -10.03 20.90
C GLY A 59 5.33 -9.54 20.71
N ASP A 60 5.03 -8.35 21.22
CA ASP A 60 3.70 -7.74 21.12
C ASP A 60 3.53 -7.03 19.77
N PHE A 61 2.89 -7.73 18.83
CA PHE A 61 2.65 -7.20 17.48
C PHE A 61 1.78 -5.93 17.50
N GLU A 62 0.75 -5.86 18.35
CA GLU A 62 -0.16 -4.70 18.37
C GLU A 62 0.60 -3.44 18.82
N GLU A 63 1.40 -3.55 19.88
CA GLU A 63 2.21 -2.43 20.36
C GLU A 63 3.29 -2.03 19.34
N ASN A 64 3.98 -3.02 18.75
CA ASN A 64 5.02 -2.77 17.76
C ASN A 64 4.47 -2.11 16.49
N PHE A 65 3.36 -2.61 15.97
CA PHE A 65 2.70 -2.10 14.78
C PHE A 65 2.18 -0.68 14.99
N LYS A 66 1.56 -0.40 16.15
CA LYS A 66 1.14 0.95 16.53
C LYS A 66 2.32 1.92 16.58
N ARG A 67 3.40 1.54 17.27
CA ARG A 67 4.61 2.39 17.39
C ARG A 67 5.23 2.69 16.03
N GLU A 68 5.29 1.68 15.16
CA GLU A 68 5.84 1.86 13.81
C GLU A 68 4.95 2.75 12.95
N ARG A 69 3.62 2.57 13.01
CA ARG A 69 2.66 3.47 12.37
C ARG A 69 2.87 4.91 12.80
N ASP A 70 2.98 5.19 14.10
CA ASP A 70 3.21 6.55 14.60
C ASP A 70 4.51 7.14 14.03
N ARG A 71 5.58 6.34 14.00
CA ARG A 71 6.89 6.73 13.43
C ARG A 71 6.81 7.03 11.94
N VAL A 72 6.16 6.17 11.16
CA VAL A 72 6.05 6.32 9.71
C VAL A 72 5.14 7.49 9.35
N HIS A 73 4.02 7.65 10.07
CA HIS A 73 3.09 8.76 9.84
C HIS A 73 3.73 10.11 10.18
N GLU A 74 4.49 10.19 11.27
CA GLU A 74 5.30 11.36 11.58
C GLU A 74 6.33 11.62 10.49
N TRP A 75 7.05 10.60 10.03
CA TRP A 75 8.05 10.74 8.98
C TRP A 75 7.43 11.28 7.68
N THR A 76 6.35 10.69 7.19
CA THR A 76 5.71 11.10 5.93
C THR A 76 5.05 12.47 5.98
N ASN A 77 4.87 13.04 7.16
CA ASN A 77 4.24 14.36 7.34
C ASN A 77 5.21 15.46 7.78
N THR A 78 6.40 15.10 8.25
CA THR A 78 7.43 16.06 8.70
C THR A 78 8.65 16.11 7.77
N HIS A 79 8.77 15.13 6.86
CA HIS A 79 9.83 15.09 5.87
C HIS A 79 9.76 16.31 4.94
N ARG A 80 10.93 16.76 4.47
CA ARG A 80 11.05 17.95 3.62
C ARG A 80 11.64 17.57 2.28
N LEU A 81 10.77 17.25 1.33
CA LEU A 81 11.18 17.04 -0.04
C LEU A 81 11.27 18.34 -0.81
N PRO A 82 12.20 18.46 -1.78
CA PRO A 82 12.10 19.43 -2.85
C PRO A 82 10.77 19.23 -3.61
N GLY A 83 9.88 20.22 -3.56
CA GLY A 83 8.56 20.16 -4.20
C GLY A 83 7.43 19.59 -3.34
N GLY A 84 7.72 19.02 -2.18
CA GLY A 84 6.72 18.66 -1.16
C GLY A 84 6.31 19.88 -0.31
N ILE A 85 5.20 19.75 0.43
CA ILE A 85 4.75 20.78 1.37
C ILE A 85 5.38 20.48 2.74
N PRO A 86 6.31 21.31 3.24
CA PRO A 86 6.90 21.07 4.55
C PRO A 86 5.83 21.11 5.64
N HIS A 87 5.81 20.09 6.51
CA HIS A 87 4.83 19.94 7.60
C HIS A 87 3.40 19.76 7.10
N TRP A 88 3.18 18.74 6.28
CA TRP A 88 1.84 18.34 5.86
C TRP A 88 1.00 17.98 7.11
N PRO A 89 -0.25 18.46 7.23
CA PRO A 89 -1.09 18.09 8.35
C PRO A 89 -1.42 16.59 8.32
N GLN A 90 -1.04 15.85 9.36
CA GLN A 90 -1.35 14.42 9.52
C GLN A 90 -2.84 14.10 9.37
N ALA A 91 -3.71 15.06 9.71
CA ALA A 91 -5.16 14.96 9.54
C ALA A 91 -5.62 14.85 8.06
N LEU A 92 -4.72 15.07 7.10
CA LEU A 92 -4.98 14.94 5.67
C LEU A 92 -4.39 13.65 5.09
N GLY A 93 -3.67 12.84 5.87
CA GLY A 93 -3.05 11.59 5.41
C GLY A 93 -1.62 11.77 4.90
N THR A 94 -1.22 11.00 3.89
CA THR A 94 0.14 11.02 3.32
C THR A 94 0.08 11.50 1.87
N THR A 95 0.93 12.43 1.45
CA THR A 95 0.92 12.91 0.06
C THR A 95 1.62 11.91 -0.88
N PRO A 96 1.30 11.88 -2.19
CA PRO A 96 2.01 11.00 -3.13
C PRO A 96 3.53 11.21 -3.19
N PRO A 97 4.05 12.45 -3.20
CA PRO A 97 5.50 12.68 -3.09
C PRO A 97 6.12 12.09 -1.81
N ASP A 98 5.48 12.26 -0.65
CA ASP A 98 6.00 11.74 0.62
C ASP A 98 5.92 10.21 0.70
N MET A 99 4.89 9.60 0.09
CA MET A 99 4.77 8.16 -0.09
C MET A 99 5.97 7.61 -0.87
N ALA A 100 6.24 8.17 -2.05
CA ALA A 100 7.37 7.77 -2.89
C ALA A 100 8.72 8.02 -2.20
N ALA A 101 8.85 9.11 -1.44
CA ALA A 101 10.07 9.37 -0.68
C ALA A 101 10.31 8.36 0.43
N TYR A 102 9.28 7.92 1.14
CA TYR A 102 9.43 6.88 2.16
C TYR A 102 9.90 5.57 1.51
N LEU A 103 9.27 5.16 0.41
CA LEU A 103 9.68 3.97 -0.35
C LEU A 103 11.15 4.09 -0.78
N ASN A 104 11.55 5.24 -1.32
CA ASN A 104 12.92 5.51 -1.75
C ASN A 104 13.94 5.60 -0.61
N GLN A 105 13.54 6.07 0.58
CA GLN A 105 14.37 6.02 1.78
C GLN A 105 14.72 4.57 2.17
N HIS A 106 13.92 3.61 1.71
CA HIS A 106 14.11 2.19 1.93
C HIS A 106 14.39 1.41 0.64
N ALA A 107 14.84 2.07 -0.44
CA ALA A 107 15.06 1.45 -1.75
C ALA A 107 15.98 0.21 -1.72
N ASP A 108 17.03 0.23 -0.88
CA ASP A 108 17.92 -0.93 -0.70
C ASP A 108 17.16 -2.18 -0.21
N ALA A 109 16.17 -1.98 0.66
CA ALA A 109 15.31 -3.04 1.18
C ALA A 109 14.21 -3.41 0.18
N MET A 110 13.67 -2.41 -0.54
CA MET A 110 12.66 -2.63 -1.58
C MET A 110 13.22 -3.27 -2.86
N GLY A 111 14.55 -3.26 -3.05
CA GLY A 111 15.21 -3.73 -4.26
C GLY A 111 15.03 -2.82 -5.48
N THR A 112 14.31 -1.70 -5.32
CA THR A 112 14.03 -0.73 -6.37
C THR A 112 13.82 0.66 -5.77
N GLU A 113 14.01 1.66 -6.61
CA GLU A 113 13.48 3.00 -6.35
C GLU A 113 12.07 3.12 -6.97
N TYR A 114 11.27 4.03 -6.44
CA TYR A 114 9.92 4.32 -6.87
C TYR A 114 9.80 5.74 -7.41
N GLU A 115 8.91 5.92 -8.38
CA GLU A 115 8.36 7.21 -8.74
C GLU A 115 6.85 7.22 -8.51
N TRP A 116 6.28 8.41 -8.30
CA TRP A 116 4.84 8.58 -8.28
C TRP A 116 4.40 9.19 -9.61
N ARG A 117 3.33 8.65 -10.19
CA ARG A 117 2.72 9.15 -11.42
C ARG A 117 1.30 9.58 -11.12
N LEU A 118 0.92 10.78 -11.55
CA LEU A 118 -0.49 11.16 -11.64
C LEU A 118 -1.13 10.32 -12.75
N VAL A 119 -2.27 9.72 -12.45
CA VAL A 119 -3.06 9.00 -13.43
C VAL A 119 -4.12 9.96 -13.97
N ASP A 120 -4.10 10.22 -15.28
CA ASP A 120 -5.20 10.92 -15.96
C ASP A 120 -6.32 9.90 -16.20
N ASP A 121 -7.27 9.85 -15.27
CA ASP A 121 -8.42 8.95 -15.33
C ASP A 121 -9.44 9.33 -16.43
N THR A 122 -9.17 10.40 -17.20
CA THR A 122 -9.93 10.77 -18.40
C THR A 122 -9.34 10.22 -19.71
N ASP A 123 -8.09 9.75 -19.72
CA ASP A 123 -7.49 9.00 -20.84
C ASP A 123 -7.29 7.52 -20.48
N GLN A 124 -8.17 6.67 -21.02
CA GLN A 124 -8.13 5.22 -20.80
C GLN A 124 -6.76 4.59 -21.10
N ARG A 125 -6.00 5.12 -22.06
CA ARG A 125 -4.70 4.56 -22.43
C ARG A 125 -3.65 4.83 -21.37
N ASP A 126 -3.70 5.99 -20.73
CA ASP A 126 -2.80 6.35 -19.64
C ASP A 126 -3.12 5.53 -18.39
N VAL A 127 -4.40 5.42 -18.01
CA VAL A 127 -4.86 4.49 -16.95
C VAL A 127 -4.34 3.08 -17.21
N SER A 128 -4.62 2.55 -18.41
CA SER A 128 -4.23 1.17 -18.74
C SER A 128 -2.72 0.96 -18.69
N ARG A 129 -1.92 1.96 -19.08
CA ARG A 129 -0.45 1.86 -19.02
C ARG A 129 0.02 1.81 -17.57
N ASP A 130 -0.37 2.78 -16.76
CA ASP A 130 0.13 2.93 -15.40
C ASP A 130 -0.36 1.78 -14.50
N MET A 131 -1.58 1.28 -14.72
CA MET A 131 -2.10 0.11 -14.03
C MET A 131 -1.39 -1.19 -14.47
N ARG A 132 -1.00 -1.34 -15.74
CA ARG A 132 -0.18 -2.48 -16.19
C ARG A 132 1.20 -2.50 -15.56
N ASP A 133 1.85 -1.34 -15.46
CA ASP A 133 3.15 -1.22 -14.80
C ASP A 133 3.04 -1.60 -13.32
N ALA A 134 2.00 -1.12 -12.65
CA ALA A 134 1.70 -1.47 -11.26
C ALA A 134 1.48 -2.98 -11.05
N LEU A 135 0.67 -3.61 -11.90
CA LEU A 135 0.41 -5.05 -11.84
C LEU A 135 1.66 -5.88 -12.14
N THR A 136 2.46 -5.45 -13.12
CA THR A 136 3.72 -6.13 -13.46
C THR A 136 4.67 -6.15 -12.26
N ALA A 137 4.86 -4.99 -11.62
CA ALA A 137 5.69 -4.89 -10.42
C ALA A 137 5.18 -5.77 -9.27
N ALA A 138 3.87 -5.76 -9.00
CA ALA A 138 3.28 -6.59 -7.95
C ALA A 138 3.47 -8.09 -8.22
N ASN A 139 3.32 -8.53 -9.47
CA ASN A 139 3.56 -9.92 -9.87
C ASN A 139 5.03 -10.34 -9.76
N GLU A 140 5.97 -9.38 -9.83
CA GLU A 140 7.39 -9.60 -9.58
C GLU A 140 7.75 -9.56 -8.07
N GLY A 141 6.75 -9.42 -7.20
CA GLY A 141 6.92 -9.41 -5.74
C GLY A 141 7.20 -8.03 -5.16
N THR A 142 6.98 -6.96 -5.94
CA THR A 142 7.17 -5.57 -5.52
C THR A 142 5.81 -4.92 -5.28
N PRO A 143 5.35 -4.74 -4.03
CA PRO A 143 4.05 -4.14 -3.76
C PRO A 143 3.96 -2.71 -4.29
N VAL A 144 2.79 -2.34 -4.81
CA VAL A 144 2.56 -1.03 -5.45
C VAL A 144 1.42 -0.29 -4.75
N PRO A 145 1.74 0.78 -4.02
CA PRO A 145 0.71 1.67 -3.51
C PRO A 145 -0.02 2.42 -4.62
N VAL A 146 -1.34 2.57 -4.46
CA VAL A 146 -2.20 3.32 -5.37
C VAL A 146 -3.08 4.26 -4.56
N LEU A 147 -3.05 5.54 -4.91
CA LEU A 147 -4.01 6.51 -4.41
C LEU A 147 -5.29 6.38 -5.21
N VAL A 148 -6.38 6.08 -4.51
CA VAL A 148 -7.73 5.98 -5.06
C VAL A 148 -8.64 7.01 -4.42
N ALA A 149 -9.76 7.29 -5.07
CA ALA A 149 -10.78 8.21 -4.58
C ALA A 149 -12.18 7.70 -4.91
N ASN A 150 -13.14 8.12 -4.08
CA ASN A 150 -14.57 8.01 -4.41
C ASN A 150 -14.95 9.09 -5.42
N GLN A 151 -16.20 9.08 -5.88
CA GLN A 151 -16.80 10.03 -6.83
C GLN A 151 -16.46 11.50 -6.56
N ASN A 152 -16.28 11.88 -5.30
CA ASN A 152 -15.74 13.17 -4.93
C ASN A 152 -14.29 13.02 -4.44
N PRO A 153 -13.29 13.42 -5.24
CA PRO A 153 -11.87 13.39 -4.83
C PRO A 153 -11.55 14.24 -3.60
N ALA A 154 -12.45 15.14 -3.20
CA ALA A 154 -12.31 15.92 -1.97
C ALA A 154 -12.65 15.13 -0.69
N ASP A 155 -13.17 13.90 -0.80
CA ASP A 155 -13.56 13.07 0.34
C ASP A 155 -12.35 12.51 1.12
N GLY A 156 -11.13 12.78 0.65
CA GLY A 156 -9.87 12.47 1.33
C GLY A 156 -8.96 11.58 0.50
N MET A 157 -7.71 11.45 0.96
CA MET A 157 -6.74 10.54 0.34
C MET A 157 -6.95 9.13 0.87
N HIS A 158 -7.19 8.17 -0.02
CA HIS A 158 -7.24 6.76 0.34
C HIS A 158 -6.20 5.96 -0.44
N TYR A 159 -5.33 5.27 0.27
CA TYR A 159 -4.35 4.38 -0.35
C TYR A 159 -4.77 2.94 -0.19
N VAL A 160 -4.66 2.20 -1.29
CA VAL A 160 -4.66 0.75 -1.31
C VAL A 160 -3.30 0.24 -1.77
N LEU A 161 -3.03 -1.05 -1.54
CA LEU A 161 -1.77 -1.67 -1.91
C LEU A 161 -2.02 -2.87 -2.82
N ILE A 162 -1.47 -2.84 -4.03
CA ILE A 162 -1.47 -4.01 -4.92
C ILE A 162 -0.36 -4.94 -4.45
N VAL A 163 -0.72 -6.20 -4.16
CA VAL A 163 0.19 -7.17 -3.53
C VAL A 163 0.47 -8.38 -4.40
N GLY A 164 -0.26 -8.53 -5.51
CA GLY A 164 -0.02 -9.56 -6.53
C GLY A 164 -1.26 -9.82 -7.39
N ASN A 165 -1.28 -10.97 -8.04
CA ASN A 165 -2.45 -11.51 -8.72
C ASN A 165 -2.64 -13.00 -8.39
N GLU A 166 -3.88 -13.46 -8.51
CA GLU A 166 -4.21 -14.87 -8.43
C GLU A 166 -5.42 -15.16 -9.31
N GLY A 167 -5.33 -16.19 -10.17
CA GLY A 167 -6.50 -16.70 -10.90
C GLY A 167 -7.15 -15.73 -11.90
N GLY A 168 -6.44 -14.67 -12.32
CA GLY A 168 -6.99 -13.61 -13.18
C GLY A 168 -7.58 -12.43 -12.41
N ASP A 169 -7.45 -12.44 -11.08
CA ASP A 169 -7.81 -11.32 -10.21
C ASP A 169 -6.54 -10.66 -9.66
N VAL A 170 -6.55 -9.33 -9.60
CA VAL A 170 -5.58 -8.52 -8.87
C VAL A 170 -5.93 -8.55 -7.39
N LEU A 171 -4.92 -8.81 -6.56
CA LEU A 171 -5.05 -8.81 -5.10
C LEU A 171 -4.70 -7.42 -4.58
N ILE A 172 -5.69 -6.76 -3.99
CA ILE A 172 -5.56 -5.42 -3.42
C ILE A 172 -5.78 -5.50 -1.92
N TYR A 173 -4.79 -5.10 -1.15
CA TYR A 173 -4.93 -4.88 0.28
C TYR A 173 -5.56 -3.50 0.55
N GLU A 174 -6.70 -3.50 1.23
CA GLU A 174 -7.47 -2.34 1.68
C GLU A 174 -7.20 -2.10 3.18
N PRO A 175 -6.53 -0.99 3.56
CA PRO A 175 -6.11 -0.79 4.94
C PRO A 175 -7.24 -0.51 5.95
N THR A 176 -8.39 0.00 5.57
CA THR A 176 -9.49 0.37 6.49
C THR A 176 -10.02 -0.85 7.23
N GLY A 177 -10.40 -1.88 6.49
CA GLY A 177 -10.79 -3.19 7.00
C GLY A 177 -9.59 -4.07 7.37
N GLY A 178 -8.43 -3.81 6.76
CA GLY A 178 -7.29 -4.73 6.85
C GLY A 178 -7.58 -6.00 6.07
N GLU A 179 -8.12 -5.86 4.87
CA GLU A 179 -8.58 -6.97 4.05
C GLU A 179 -7.87 -7.01 2.71
N THR A 180 -7.69 -8.20 2.16
CA THR A 180 -7.27 -8.36 0.77
C THR A 180 -8.47 -8.75 -0.08
N VAL A 181 -8.82 -7.88 -1.03
CA VAL A 181 -9.93 -8.08 -1.97
C VAL A 181 -9.42 -8.51 -3.34
N ARG A 182 -10.30 -9.16 -4.10
CA ARG A 182 -10.07 -9.53 -5.50
C ARG A 182 -10.75 -8.53 -6.41
N VAL A 183 -9.99 -8.01 -7.35
CA VAL A 183 -10.50 -7.19 -8.43
C VAL A 183 -10.19 -7.91 -9.74
N PRO A 184 -11.18 -8.17 -10.62
CA PRO A 184 -10.91 -8.75 -11.92
C PRO A 184 -9.83 -7.95 -12.66
N GLU A 185 -8.85 -8.63 -13.25
CA GLU A 185 -7.74 -7.95 -13.92
C GLU A 185 -8.21 -6.98 -15.00
N GLU A 186 -9.26 -7.34 -15.74
CA GLU A 186 -9.88 -6.45 -16.73
C GLU A 186 -10.40 -5.16 -16.09
N ASP A 187 -11.10 -5.24 -14.96
CA ASP A 187 -11.64 -4.08 -14.26
C ASP A 187 -10.51 -3.20 -13.72
N PHE A 188 -9.50 -3.82 -13.11
CA PHE A 188 -8.32 -3.13 -12.59
C PHE A 188 -7.57 -2.39 -13.70
N LEU A 189 -7.28 -3.05 -14.83
CA LEU A 189 -6.59 -2.45 -15.96
C LEU A 189 -7.41 -1.34 -16.61
N ASN A 190 -8.73 -1.38 -16.47
CA ASN A 190 -9.61 -0.33 -16.95
C ASN A 190 -9.83 0.81 -15.94
N GLY A 191 -9.34 0.68 -14.70
CA GLY A 191 -9.59 1.65 -13.62
C GLY A 191 -10.98 1.53 -12.97
N ASN A 192 -11.73 0.47 -13.27
CA ASN A 192 -13.10 0.26 -12.79
C ASN A 192 -13.09 -0.40 -11.41
N LEU A 193 -12.77 0.35 -10.36
CA LEU A 193 -12.62 -0.21 -9.01
C LEU A 193 -13.91 -0.17 -8.17
N SER A 194 -14.99 0.47 -8.64
CA SER A 194 -16.18 0.75 -7.81
C SER A 194 -16.87 -0.52 -7.33
N ASP A 195 -17.10 -1.48 -8.22
CA ASP A 195 -17.88 -2.68 -7.92
C ASP A 195 -17.10 -3.71 -7.08
N SER A 196 -15.77 -3.75 -7.24
CA SER A 196 -14.91 -4.81 -6.68
C SER A 196 -14.07 -4.34 -5.49
N ALA A 197 -13.75 -3.04 -5.42
CA ALA A 197 -12.93 -2.45 -4.35
C ALA A 197 -13.57 -1.20 -3.72
N GLY A 198 -14.70 -0.71 -4.23
CA GLY A 198 -15.45 0.40 -3.63
C GLY A 198 -14.93 1.80 -3.95
N PHE A 199 -14.05 1.96 -4.95
CA PHE A 199 -13.46 3.25 -5.33
C PHE A 199 -13.76 3.61 -6.78
N ASP A 200 -14.06 4.88 -7.04
CA ASP A 200 -14.50 5.33 -8.37
C ASP A 200 -13.35 5.78 -9.27
N HIS A 201 -12.21 6.18 -8.67
CA HIS A 201 -11.12 6.82 -9.40
C HIS A 201 -9.75 6.33 -8.93
N VAL A 202 -8.82 6.20 -9.87
CA VAL A 202 -7.38 6.08 -9.60
C VAL A 202 -6.73 7.44 -9.82
N GLN A 203 -6.04 7.96 -8.80
CA GLN A 203 -5.47 9.31 -8.82
C GLN A 203 -3.96 9.32 -9.01
N SER A 204 -3.26 8.36 -8.41
CA SER A 204 -1.81 8.21 -8.59
C SER A 204 -1.33 6.80 -8.26
N VAL A 205 -0.23 6.39 -8.87
CA VAL A 205 0.43 5.10 -8.63
C VAL A 205 1.89 5.30 -8.24
N MET A 206 2.41 4.46 -7.35
CA MET A 206 3.82 4.42 -6.94
C MET A 206 4.49 3.24 -7.61
N VAL A 207 5.08 3.46 -8.78
CA VAL A 207 5.66 2.38 -9.61
C VAL A 207 7.18 2.37 -9.53
N PRO A 208 7.83 1.20 -9.65
CA PRO A 208 9.28 1.08 -9.76
C PRO A 208 9.87 1.85 -10.95
N LYS A 209 11.10 2.34 -10.81
CA LYS A 209 11.83 3.12 -11.84
C LYS A 209 13.09 2.45 -12.36
#